data_AF-A0A2D4K4W0-F1
#
_entry.id   AF-A0A2D4K4W0-F1
#
_cell.length_a   1.000
_cell.length_b   1.000
_cell.length_c   1.000
_cell.angle_alpha   90.00
_cell.angle_beta   90.00
_cell.angle_gamma   90.00
#
_symmetry.space_group_name_H-M   'P 1'
#
loop_
_entity.id
_entity.type
_entity.pdbx_description
1 polymer ?
#
loop_
_entity_poly.entity_id
_entity_poly.type
_entity_poly.pdbx_seq_one_letter_code
_entity_poly.pdbx_strand_id
1 'polypeptide(L)'
;TYFWQNWNIPVHKWCLRHFYKPMMKKGASKCTGQVAVFLASAFFHEYLVSVPLKMFRLWAFMGMAAQIPLAWFVGRFLQGNYGNAAVWMSLIIGQPIAVLMYVHDYYVLNYEGSQ
;
A
#
# COMPACT_ATOMS: atom_id res chain seq x y z
N THR A 1 -3.47 10.34 -6.58
CA THR A 1 -2.87 10.56 -5.23
C THR A 1 -3.82 11.17 -4.20
N TYR A 2 -4.89 11.87 -4.59
CA TYR A 2 -5.85 12.51 -3.66
C TYR A 2 -6.44 11.57 -2.59
N PHE A 3 -6.86 10.35 -2.97
CA PHE A 3 -7.46 9.38 -2.04
C PHE A 3 -6.55 9.06 -0.83
N TRP A 4 -5.29 8.73 -1.09
CA TRP A 4 -4.32 8.31 -0.07
C TRP A 4 -3.98 9.40 0.96
N GLN A 5 -4.21 10.67 0.63
CA GLN A 5 -3.97 11.80 1.53
C GLN A 5 -5.15 12.03 2.50
N ASN A 6 -6.36 11.63 2.09
CA ASN A 6 -7.60 11.90 2.81
C ASN A 6 -8.14 10.69 3.58
N TRP A 7 -7.71 9.48 3.23
CA TRP A 7 -8.14 8.25 3.90
C TRP A 7 -7.71 8.19 5.37
N ASN A 8 -6.42 8.38 5.67
CA ASN A 8 -5.87 8.34 7.02
C ASN A 8 -5.07 9.60 7.33
N ILE A 9 -5.79 10.67 7.69
CA ILE A 9 -5.23 12.00 7.92
C ILE A 9 -4.11 12.00 8.98
N PRO A 10 -4.23 11.32 10.14
CA PRO A 10 -3.16 11.27 11.13
C PRO A 10 -1.86 10.65 10.60
N VAL A 11 -1.95 9.48 9.96
CA VAL A 11 -0.77 8.79 9.38
C VAL A 11 -0.20 9.62 8.24
N HIS A 12 -1.05 10.18 7.38
CA HIS A 12 -0.61 11.04 6.28
C HIS A 12 0.16 12.27 6.80
N LYS A 13 -0.37 12.98 7.80
CA LYS A 13 0.31 14.14 8.41
C LYS A 13 1.60 13.75 9.11
N TRP A 14 1.67 12.56 9.70
CA TRP A 14 2.89 12.05 10.33
C TRP A 14 3.97 11.75 9.29
N CYS A 15 3.63 10.98 8.24
CA CYS A 15 4.53 10.68 7.12
C CYS A 15 5.00 11.95 6.41
N LEU A 16 4.11 12.93 6.22
CA LEU A 16 4.49 14.21 5.63
C LEU A 16 5.50 14.98 6.49
N ARG A 17 5.28 15.06 7.80
CA ARG A 17 6.12 15.86 8.69
C ARG A 17 7.45 15.20 9.03
N HIS A 18 7.45 13.90 9.31
CA HIS A 18 8.63 13.21 9.83
C HIS A 18 9.42 12.44 8.76
N PHE A 19 8.79 12.12 7.62
CA PHE A 19 9.42 11.36 6.55
C PHE A 19 9.66 12.23 5.33
N TYR A 20 8.59 12.74 4.71
CA TYR A 20 8.66 13.43 3.43
C TYR A 20 9.39 14.77 3.51
N LYS A 21 9.00 15.67 4.43
CA LYS A 21 9.64 17.00 4.56
C LYS A 21 11.13 16.93 4.89
N PRO A 22 11.60 16.10 5.85
CA PRO A 22 13.03 15.95 6.12
C PRO A 22 13.81 15.41 4.93
N MET A 23 13.24 14.47 4.18
CA MET A 23 13.89 13.89 3.01
C MET A 23 14.00 14.90 1.86
N MET A 24 12.96 15.71 1.63
CA MET A 24 13.00 16.82 0.68
C MET A 24 14.03 17.88 1.09
N LYS A 25 14.15 18.21 2.38
CA LYS A 25 15.18 19.13 2.90
C LYS A 25 16.61 18.62 2.67
N LYS A 26 16.81 17.30 2.62
CA LYS A 26 18.09 16.67 2.30
C LYS A 26 18.40 16.62 0.79
N GLY A 27 17.54 17.21 -0.06
CA GLY A 27 17.74 17.26 -1.51
C GLY A 27 17.14 16.09 -2.29
N ALA A 28 16.32 15.24 -1.66
CA ALA A 28 15.65 14.16 -2.39
C ALA A 28 14.64 14.69 -3.41
N SER A 29 14.51 13.99 -4.54
CA SER A 29 13.50 14.33 -5.55
C SER A 29 12.08 14.03 -5.06
N LYS A 30 11.07 14.72 -5.62
CA LYS A 30 9.65 14.46 -5.30
C LYS A 30 9.26 13.00 -5.52
N CYS A 31 9.78 12.38 -6.59
CA CYS A 31 9.55 10.97 -6.92
C CYS A 31 10.14 10.06 -5.83
N THR A 32 11.41 10.26 -5.49
CA THR A 32 12.07 9.52 -4.40
C THR A 32 11.32 9.69 -3.08
N GLY A 33 10.85 10.91 -2.77
CA GLY A 33 9.96 11.24 -1.65
C GLY A 33 8.72 10.38 -1.57
N GLN A 34 8.00 10.28 -2.69
CA GLN A 34 6.77 9.48 -2.77
C GLN A 34 7.08 7.99 -2.63
N VAL A 35 8.07 7.48 -3.37
CA VAL A 35 8.47 6.07 -3.31
C VAL A 35 8.87 5.68 -1.88
N ALA A 36 9.67 6.49 -1.20
CA ALA A 36 10.09 6.19 0.18
C ALA A 36 8.92 6.12 1.16
N VAL A 37 7.95 7.04 1.05
CA VAL A 37 6.74 7.01 1.90
C VAL A 37 5.88 5.79 1.60
N PHE A 38 5.74 5.42 0.32
CA PHE A 38 5.00 4.21 -0.07
C PHE A 38 5.70 2.94 0.40
N LEU A 39 7.03 2.85 0.31
CA LEU A 39 7.81 1.71 0.82
C LEU A 39 7.73 1.60 2.34
N ALA A 40 7.82 2.72 3.06
CA ALA A 40 7.61 2.73 4.51
C ALA A 40 6.20 2.23 4.87
N SER A 41 5.18 2.65 4.12
CA SER A 41 3.81 2.15 4.29
C SER A 41 3.70 0.65 4.01
N ALA A 42 4.33 0.17 2.92
CA ALA A 42 4.36 -1.24 2.53
C ALA A 42 5.00 -2.12 3.62
N PHE A 43 6.10 -1.64 4.22
CA PHE A 43 6.76 -2.32 5.34
C PHE A 43 5.81 -2.50 6.53
N PHE A 44 5.10 -1.45 6.94
CA PHE A 44 4.14 -1.54 8.05
C PHE A 44 2.94 -2.44 7.72
N HIS A 45 2.45 -2.42 6.48
CA HIS A 45 1.35 -3.31 6.06
C HIS A 45 1.78 -4.77 6.14
N GLU A 46 2.95 -5.11 5.61
CA GLU A 46 3.49 -6.47 5.74
C GLU A 46 3.70 -6.84 7.21
N TYR A 47 4.35 -5.98 8.01
CA TYR A 47 4.60 -6.24 9.43
C TYR A 47 3.31 -6.52 10.21
N LEU A 48 2.27 -5.71 10.02
CA LEU A 48 1.00 -5.87 10.72
C LEU A 48 0.23 -7.13 10.29
N VAL A 49 0.41 -7.61 9.07
CA VAL A 49 -0.24 -8.83 8.57
C VAL A 49 0.59 -10.08 8.89
N SER A 50 1.90 -10.02 8.70
CA SER A 50 2.81 -11.16 8.81
C SER A 50 3.07 -11.56 10.27
N VAL A 51 3.14 -10.60 11.20
CA VAL A 51 3.48 -10.88 12.60
C VAL A 51 2.36 -11.65 13.32
N PRO A 52 1.08 -11.24 13.27
CA PRO A 52 0.01 -12.00 13.91
C PRO A 52 -0.19 -13.39 13.30
N LEU A 53 -0.07 -13.49 11.97
CA LEU A 53 -0.25 -14.74 11.24
C LEU A 53 1.00 -15.63 11.27
N LYS A 54 2.15 -15.11 11.70
CA LYS A 54 3.48 -15.75 11.63
C LYS A 54 3.84 -16.28 10.24
N MET A 55 3.31 -15.64 9.19
CA MET A 55 3.52 -16.02 7.79
C MET A 55 4.19 -14.86 7.06
N PHE A 56 5.39 -15.07 6.54
CA PHE A 56 6.13 -14.06 5.80
C PHE A 56 6.16 -14.43 4.31
N ARG A 57 5.15 -13.96 3.56
CA ARG A 57 5.04 -14.24 2.11
C ARG A 57 5.28 -13.00 1.24
N LEU A 58 5.36 -11.78 1.80
CA LEU A 58 5.57 -10.50 1.08
C LEU A 58 4.43 -10.06 0.14
N TRP A 59 3.24 -10.64 0.21
CA TRP A 59 2.15 -10.32 -0.73
C TRP A 59 1.57 -8.92 -0.49
N ALA A 60 1.43 -8.51 0.78
CA ALA A 60 0.92 -7.18 1.12
C ALA A 60 1.93 -6.10 0.73
N PHE A 61 3.22 -6.37 0.92
CA PHE A 61 4.31 -5.53 0.45
C PHE A 61 4.27 -5.34 -1.07
N MET A 62 4.22 -6.44 -1.84
CA MET A 62 4.17 -6.38 -3.30
C MET A 62 2.91 -5.67 -3.80
N GLY A 63 1.77 -5.89 -3.14
CA GLY A 63 0.53 -5.18 -3.43
C GLY A 63 0.66 -3.66 -3.24
N MET A 64 1.33 -3.19 -2.19
CA MET A 64 1.58 -1.76 -1.97
C MET A 64 2.58 -1.19 -2.96
N ALA A 65 3.64 -1.95 -3.27
CA ALA A 65 4.65 -1.54 -4.25
C ALA A 65 4.04 -1.38 -5.65
N ALA A 66 3.14 -2.28 -6.05
CA ALA A 66 2.41 -2.23 -7.33
C ALA A 66 1.49 -0.99 -7.45
N GLN A 67 1.08 -0.37 -6.34
CA GLN A 67 0.31 0.87 -6.38
C GLN A 67 1.12 2.06 -6.89
N ILE A 68 2.46 2.05 -6.75
CA ILE A 68 3.33 3.14 -7.22
C ILE A 68 3.27 3.29 -8.76
N PRO A 69 3.57 2.25 -9.57
CA PRO A 69 3.46 2.35 -11.03
C PRO A 69 2.02 2.55 -11.48
N LEU A 70 1.04 1.96 -10.78
CA LEU A 70 -0.38 2.18 -11.10
C LEU A 70 -0.79 3.64 -10.88
N ALA A 71 -0.36 4.27 -9.78
CA ALA A 71 -0.65 5.67 -9.51
C ALA A 71 -0.01 6.61 -10.56
N TRP A 72 1.20 6.27 -11.02
CA TRP A 72 1.85 7.00 -12.10
C TRP A 72 1.11 6.83 -13.44
N PHE A 73 0.71 5.60 -13.77
CA PHE A 73 -0.06 5.29 -14.96
C PHE A 73 -1.41 6.01 -14.98
N VAL A 74 -2.20 5.89 -13.90
CA VAL A 74 -3.49 6.57 -13.77
C VAL A 74 -3.30 8.08 -13.86
N GLY A 75 -2.30 8.65 -13.17
CA GLY A 75 -2.03 10.09 -13.23
C GLY A 75 -1.59 10.60 -14.60
N ARG A 76 -0.97 9.75 -15.43
CA ARG A 76 -0.49 10.12 -16.77
C ARG A 76 -1.54 9.94 -17.85
N PHE A 77 -2.35 8.87 -17.77
CA PHE A 77 -3.22 8.43 -18.86
C PHE A 77 -4.71 8.60 -18.59
N LEU A 78 -5.16 8.66 -17.33
CA LEU A 78 -6.57 8.71 -16.97
C LEU A 78 -6.90 9.99 -16.18
N GLN A 79 -7.76 10.83 -16.73
CA GLN A 79 -8.20 12.08 -16.10
C GLN A 79 -9.70 12.06 -15.80
N GLY A 80 -10.13 12.78 -14.77
CA GLY A 80 -11.54 12.89 -14.38
C GLY A 80 -12.13 11.56 -13.88
N ASN A 81 -13.33 11.21 -14.38
CA ASN A 81 -14.10 10.06 -13.92
C ASN A 81 -13.39 8.71 -14.13
N TYR A 82 -12.62 8.57 -15.22
CA TYR A 82 -11.84 7.35 -15.47
C TYR A 82 -10.69 7.18 -14.47
N GLY A 83 -10.08 8.28 -14.03
CA GLY A 83 -9.09 8.25 -12.96
C GLY A 83 -9.71 7.84 -11.62
N ASN A 84 -10.92 8.31 -11.33
CA ASN A 84 -11.66 7.89 -10.14
C ASN A 84 -12.03 6.40 -10.21
N ALA A 85 -12.54 5.91 -11.34
CA ALA A 85 -12.85 4.51 -11.55
C ALA A 85 -11.61 3.61 -11.35
N ALA A 86 -10.44 4.02 -11.87
CA ALA A 86 -9.20 3.28 -11.67
C ALA A 86 -8.76 3.22 -10.20
N VAL A 87 -8.95 4.31 -9.45
CA VAL A 87 -8.72 4.31 -7.99
C VAL A 87 -9.66 3.33 -7.29
N TRP A 88 -10.95 3.37 -7.59
CA TRP A 88 -11.93 2.43 -7.02
C TRP A 88 -11.59 0.97 -7.33
N MET A 89 -11.23 0.66 -8.57
CA MET A 89 -10.80 -0.69 -8.96
C MET A 89 -9.54 -1.13 -8.18
N SER A 90 -8.57 -0.23 -8.01
CA SER A 90 -7.37 -0.53 -7.21
C SER A 90 -7.65 -0.76 -5.72
N LEU A 91 -8.70 -0.16 -5.18
CA LEU A 91 -9.11 -0.34 -3.79
C LEU A 91 -9.83 -1.67 -3.57
N ILE A 92 -10.62 -2.11 -4.55
CA ILE A 92 -11.31 -3.40 -4.49
C ILE A 92 -10.29 -4.55 -4.67
N ILE A 93 -9.41 -4.44 -5.68
CA ILE A 93 -8.56 -5.54 -6.12
C ILE A 93 -7.20 -5.57 -5.40
N GLY A 94 -6.68 -4.42 -4.96
CA GLY A 94 -5.30 -4.31 -4.47
C GLY A 94 -5.08 -4.88 -3.07
N GLN A 95 -5.04 -3.99 -2.07
CA GLN A 95 -4.67 -4.35 -0.70
C GLN A 95 -5.64 -5.34 -0.02
N PRO A 96 -6.97 -5.22 -0.16
CA PRO A 96 -7.88 -6.15 0.52
C PRO A 96 -7.74 -7.59 0.06
N ILE A 97 -7.49 -7.83 -1.24
CA ILE A 97 -7.27 -9.20 -1.75
C ILE A 97 -5.97 -9.78 -1.20
N ALA A 98 -4.90 -8.97 -1.10
CA ALA A 98 -3.65 -9.43 -0.48
C ALA A 98 -3.86 -9.90 0.96
N VAL A 99 -4.61 -9.14 1.77
CA VAL A 99 -4.96 -9.52 3.15
C VAL A 99 -5.87 -10.76 3.17
N LEU A 100 -6.85 -10.83 2.27
CA LEU A 100 -7.75 -11.98 2.17
C LEU A 100 -6.99 -13.27 1.86
N MET A 101 -6.03 -13.24 0.93
CA MET A 101 -5.19 -14.40 0.61
C MET A 101 -4.38 -14.86 1.82
N TYR A 102 -3.82 -13.92 2.59
CA TYR A 102 -3.12 -14.24 3.85
C TYR A 102 -4.03 -14.95 4.86
N VAL A 103 -5.25 -14.47 5.05
CA VAL A 103 -6.22 -15.08 5.97
C VAL A 103 -6.69 -16.44 5.45
N HIS A 104 -6.94 -16.56 4.15
CA HIS A 104 -7.32 -17.81 3.50
C HIS A 104 -6.24 -18.88 3.68
N ASP A 105 -4.98 -18.56 3.35
CA ASP A 105 -3.85 -19.48 3.54
C ASP A 105 -3.70 -19.90 5.00
N TYR A 106 -3.83 -18.95 5.93
CA TYR A 106 -3.79 -19.25 7.37
C TYR A 106 -4.92 -20.21 7.77
N TYR A 107 -6.14 -20.00 7.28
CA TYR A 107 -7.29 -20.86 7.57
C TYR A 107 -7.09 -22.28 7.05
N VAL A 108 -6.70 -22.43 5.76
CA VAL A 108 -6.44 -23.74 5.13
C VAL A 108 -5.36 -24.51 5.89
N LEU A 109 -4.25 -23.85 6.23
CA LEU A 109 -3.12 -24.50 6.92
C LEU A 109 -3.45 -24.94 8.36
N ASN A 110 -4.32 -24.22 9.07
CA ASN A 110 -4.63 -24.51 10.47
C ASN A 110 -5.90 -25.34 10.69
N TYR A 111 -6.83 -25.37 9.73
CA TYR A 111 -8.14 -26.02 9.90
C TYR A 111 -8.45 -27.09 8.84
N GLU A 112 -7.96 -26.97 7.60
CA GLU A 112 -8.18 -28.01 6.58
C GLU A 112 -7.07 -29.07 6.56
N GLY A 113 -5.83 -28.72 6.91
CA GLY A 113 -4.70 -29.68 6.98
C GLY A 113 -4.77 -30.71 8.12
N SER A 114 -5.80 -30.64 8.97
CA SER A 114 -6.04 -31.53 10.13
C SER A 114 -7.22 -32.48 9.95
N GLN A 115 -7.79 -32.58 8.75
CA GLN A 115 -8.70 -33.66 8.32
C GLN A 115 -7.90 -34.72 7.55
#